data_AF-A0A8B8DZG5-F1
#
_entry.id   AF-A0A8B8DZG5-F1
#
_cell.length_a   1.000
_cell.length_b   1.000
_cell.length_c   1.000
_cell.angle_alpha   90.00
_cell.angle_beta   90.00
_cell.angle_gamma   90.00
#
_symmetry.space_group_name_H-M   'P 1'
#
loop_
_entity.id
_entity.type
_entity.pdbx_description
1 polymer ?
#
loop_
_entity_poly.entity_id
_entity_poly.type
_entity_poly.pdbx_seq_one_letter_code
_entity_poly.pdbx_strand_id
1 'polypeptide(L)'
;MKMTGSVCLSVVVLVIGCFDQGLFSKVGKRAVEENCCPSPNGMSIDLTQGTVSGSVAGVSTPIFYPQTSTESKCSYMAELTANFQSLTRCLYDWHHGGCVNFPMCGRRMLRIDMFLGDVRNGFMFNVGDSPSNNGWGGDSGHTQNDAEIFGRYPTMYSYKSDLCKSENTAWANTLLAPDVKRVTIFVANNFFRITNDQGFDVEDCHKCLFALNGQDPNDPANTLYMAFNKVIQKFSSRRGVGVCNVRIRWECPDCERSSILTTSLDVKSADWK
;
A
#
# COMPACT_ATOMS: atom_id res chain seq x y z
N MET A 1 49.98 1.95 60.32
CA MET A 1 49.39 2.79 59.25
C MET A 1 49.88 2.29 57.90
N LYS A 2 49.01 1.64 57.13
CA LYS A 2 49.11 1.48 55.67
C LYS A 2 47.74 1.02 55.19
N MET A 3 47.01 1.93 54.52
CA MET A 3 45.81 1.62 53.76
C MET A 3 46.23 0.98 52.43
N THR A 4 45.54 -0.06 51.98
CA THR A 4 45.58 -0.51 50.59
C THR A 4 44.16 -0.81 50.14
N GLY A 5 43.70 0.00 49.18
CA GLY A 5 42.35 -0.03 48.62
C GLY A 5 42.10 -1.21 47.68
N SER A 6 40.81 -1.50 47.51
CA SER A 6 40.30 -2.54 46.61
C SER A 6 40.14 -1.97 45.20
N VAL A 7 40.71 -2.65 44.21
CA VAL A 7 40.49 -2.41 42.78
C VAL A 7 39.54 -3.51 42.29
N CYS A 8 38.35 -3.15 41.80
CA CYS A 8 37.48 -4.08 41.10
C CYS A 8 38.00 -4.30 39.68
N LEU A 9 38.54 -5.50 39.44
CA LEU A 9 38.85 -6.01 38.11
C LEU A 9 37.62 -6.82 37.63
N SER A 10 36.87 -6.29 36.67
CA SER A 10 35.82 -7.05 35.98
C SER A 10 36.49 -8.07 35.05
N VAL A 11 36.63 -9.31 35.53
CA VAL A 11 37.06 -10.45 34.70
C VAL A 11 35.84 -10.96 33.92
N VAL A 12 35.96 -10.93 32.60
CA VAL A 12 35.09 -11.60 31.64
C VAL A 12 35.16 -13.10 31.89
N VAL A 13 34.06 -13.70 32.33
CA VAL A 13 33.92 -15.18 32.36
C VAL A 13 33.44 -15.64 31.00
N LEU A 14 34.37 -16.23 30.24
CA LEU A 14 34.09 -16.98 29.03
C LEU A 14 33.50 -18.35 29.44
N VAL A 15 32.20 -18.55 29.26
CA VAL A 15 31.59 -19.89 29.39
C VAL A 15 31.57 -20.54 28.01
N ILE A 16 32.58 -21.37 27.74
CA ILE A 16 32.51 -22.37 26.67
C ILE A 16 31.81 -23.59 27.27
N GLY A 17 30.56 -23.80 26.89
CA GLY A 17 29.79 -25.01 27.19
C GLY A 17 29.29 -25.65 25.91
N CYS A 18 29.92 -26.73 25.49
CA CYS A 18 29.31 -27.75 24.64
C CYS A 18 28.67 -28.79 25.56
N PHE A 19 27.34 -28.95 25.55
CA PHE A 19 26.65 -30.24 25.41
C PHE A 19 25.13 -30.08 25.50
N ASP A 20 24.45 -30.97 24.78
CA ASP A 20 23.02 -31.14 24.58
C ASP A 20 22.14 -31.01 25.83
N GLN A 21 21.09 -30.20 25.75
CA GLN A 21 19.68 -30.61 25.85
C GLN A 21 18.79 -29.38 25.65
N GLY A 22 17.83 -29.50 24.74
CA GLY A 22 17.02 -28.39 24.21
C GLY A 22 16.13 -27.71 25.25
N LEU A 23 16.62 -26.61 25.81
CA LEU A 23 15.81 -25.56 26.39
C LEU A 23 15.85 -24.36 25.43
N PHE A 24 14.94 -24.35 24.45
CA PHE A 24 14.73 -23.15 23.63
C PHE A 24 14.25 -22.03 24.54
N SER A 25 15.15 -21.09 24.84
CA SER A 25 14.81 -19.81 25.44
C SER A 25 13.75 -19.13 24.58
N LYS A 26 12.51 -19.12 25.09
CA LYS A 26 11.37 -18.35 24.57
C LYS A 26 11.50 -16.84 24.85
N VAL A 27 12.63 -16.40 25.37
CA VAL A 27 12.91 -15.01 25.77
C VAL A 27 13.90 -14.44 24.77
N GLY A 28 13.41 -14.00 23.61
CA GLY A 28 14.25 -13.37 22.59
C GLY A 28 13.59 -13.06 21.25
N LYS A 29 12.50 -13.74 20.87
CA LYS A 29 11.77 -13.44 19.62
C LYS A 29 10.70 -12.35 19.74
N ARG A 30 10.21 -12.05 20.94
CA ARG A 30 9.02 -11.20 21.11
C ARG A 30 9.26 -9.69 21.05
N ALA A 31 10.49 -9.21 21.19
CA ALA A 31 10.77 -7.78 21.34
C ALA A 31 11.16 -7.04 20.04
N VAL A 32 11.34 -7.76 18.92
CA VAL A 32 11.71 -7.14 17.63
C VAL A 32 10.52 -7.07 16.65
N GLU A 33 9.45 -7.85 16.88
CA GLU A 33 8.23 -7.83 16.05
C GLU A 33 7.26 -6.68 16.41
N GLU A 34 7.41 -6.03 17.57
CA GLU A 34 6.42 -5.09 18.11
C GLU A 34 6.24 -3.76 17.34
N ASN A 35 7.04 -3.46 16.31
CA ASN A 35 7.03 -2.13 15.67
C ASN A 35 6.83 -2.11 14.15
N CYS A 36 6.54 -3.25 13.51
CA CYS A 36 6.32 -3.23 12.07
C CYS A 36 4.94 -2.69 11.68
N CYS A 37 3.95 -2.84 12.55
CA CYS A 37 2.54 -2.58 12.20
C CYS A 37 1.64 -2.09 13.37
N PRO A 38 1.95 -0.95 14.01
CA PRO A 38 0.86 -0.16 14.57
C PRO A 38 0.96 1.30 14.14
N SER A 39 0.12 1.69 13.17
CA SER A 39 -0.52 3.00 13.26
C SER A 39 -2.03 2.75 13.33
N PRO A 40 -2.64 2.71 14.53
CA PRO A 40 -4.10 2.77 14.63
C PRO A 40 -4.63 4.09 14.06
N ASN A 41 -3.76 5.10 13.96
CA ASN A 41 -4.09 6.40 13.41
C ASN A 41 -4.03 6.35 11.89
N GLY A 42 -5.17 6.65 11.26
CA GLY A 42 -5.27 6.90 9.84
C GLY A 42 -5.30 8.41 9.54
N MET A 43 -5.10 8.74 8.28
CA MET A 43 -5.37 10.07 7.73
C MET A 43 -6.74 10.01 7.06
N SER A 44 -7.57 11.03 7.29
CA SER A 44 -8.83 11.24 6.58
C SER A 44 -8.75 12.55 5.80
N ILE A 45 -9.07 12.50 4.52
CA ILE A 45 -9.06 13.62 3.58
C ILE A 45 -10.51 13.84 3.16
N ASP A 46 -11.04 15.04 3.41
CA ASP A 46 -12.37 15.44 2.98
C ASP A 46 -12.25 16.35 1.76
N LEU A 47 -12.61 15.81 0.59
CA LEU A 47 -12.59 16.52 -0.70
C LEU A 47 -13.85 17.35 -0.94
N THR A 48 -14.81 17.35 -0.01
CA THR A 48 -15.96 18.27 -0.04
C THR A 48 -15.60 19.61 0.58
N GLN A 49 -14.66 19.63 1.53
CA GLN A 49 -14.23 20.83 2.25
C GLN A 49 -12.76 21.20 2.01
N GLY A 50 -11.97 20.31 1.41
CA GLY A 50 -10.53 20.52 1.23
C GLY A 50 -9.79 20.47 2.58
N THR A 51 -10.18 19.55 3.47
CA THR A 51 -9.63 19.43 4.82
C THR A 51 -9.00 18.07 5.04
N VAL A 52 -8.08 18.00 6.00
CA VAL A 52 -7.41 16.76 6.42
C VAL A 52 -7.46 16.63 7.94
N SER A 53 -7.68 15.43 8.43
CA SER A 53 -7.59 15.08 9.85
C SER A 53 -6.75 13.84 10.06
N GLY A 54 -6.01 13.82 11.19
CA GLY A 54 -5.03 12.76 11.48
C GLY A 54 -3.76 12.87 10.63
N SER A 55 -2.88 11.90 10.80
CA SER A 55 -1.64 11.77 10.05
C SER A 55 -1.22 10.30 9.98
N VAL A 56 -0.44 9.97 8.97
CA VAL A 56 0.13 8.62 8.78
C VAL A 56 1.62 8.79 8.55
N ALA A 57 2.44 8.07 9.32
CA ALA A 57 3.89 8.14 9.18
C ALA A 57 4.33 7.83 7.74
N GLY A 58 5.19 8.67 7.16
CA GLY A 58 5.66 8.55 5.79
C GLY A 58 4.66 9.02 4.72
N VAL A 59 3.45 9.46 5.07
CA VAL A 59 2.47 10.03 4.13
C VAL A 59 2.49 11.55 4.23
N SER A 60 2.63 12.24 3.09
CA SER A 60 2.66 13.70 3.06
C SER A 60 1.28 14.31 3.31
N THR A 61 1.24 15.55 3.80
CA THR A 61 0.01 16.34 3.82
C THR A 61 -0.51 16.52 2.38
N PRO A 62 -1.82 16.38 2.13
CA PRO A 62 -2.38 16.58 0.80
C PRO A 62 -2.27 18.04 0.34
N ILE A 63 -1.99 18.23 -0.94
CA ILE A 63 -2.13 19.51 -1.63
C ILE A 63 -3.51 19.52 -2.28
N PHE A 64 -4.35 20.48 -1.90
CA PHE A 64 -5.70 20.63 -2.42
C PHE A 64 -5.75 21.60 -3.60
N TYR A 65 -6.59 21.27 -4.58
CA TYR A 65 -6.89 22.11 -5.72
C TYR A 65 -8.41 22.25 -5.84
N PRO A 66 -8.97 23.47 -5.85
CA PRO A 66 -10.40 23.64 -6.04
C PRO A 66 -10.82 23.17 -7.44
N GLN A 67 -11.99 22.55 -7.52
CA GLN A 67 -12.66 22.24 -8.77
C GLN A 67 -13.56 23.39 -9.19
N THR A 68 -13.66 23.59 -10.50
CA THR A 68 -14.60 24.52 -11.11
C THR A 68 -15.97 23.91 -11.36
N SER A 69 -16.15 22.61 -11.07
CA SER A 69 -17.43 21.91 -11.27
C SER A 69 -18.42 22.30 -10.17
N THR A 70 -19.58 22.84 -10.56
CA THR A 70 -20.69 23.17 -9.66
C THR A 70 -21.63 21.99 -9.40
N GLU A 71 -21.47 20.89 -10.14
CA GLU A 71 -22.42 19.77 -10.12
C GLU A 71 -22.15 18.75 -9.00
N SER A 72 -20.94 18.75 -8.41
CA SER A 72 -20.57 17.80 -7.37
C SER A 72 -20.23 18.48 -6.05
N LYS A 73 -20.68 17.85 -4.97
CA LYS A 73 -20.29 18.21 -3.59
C LYS A 73 -18.82 17.95 -3.30
N CYS A 74 -18.12 17.23 -4.17
CA CYS A 74 -16.74 16.77 -3.97
C CYS A 74 -15.80 17.70 -4.73
N SER A 75 -15.81 18.95 -4.28
CA SER A 75 -15.32 20.13 -5.00
C SER A 75 -13.81 20.32 -4.95
N TYR A 76 -13.05 19.39 -4.38
CA TYR A 76 -11.59 19.45 -4.34
C TYR A 76 -10.96 18.24 -5.04
N MET A 77 -9.81 18.50 -5.67
CA MET A 77 -8.82 17.50 -6.05
C MET A 77 -7.72 17.51 -5.01
N ALA A 78 -7.07 16.37 -4.80
CA ALA A 78 -5.94 16.28 -3.91
C ALA A 78 -4.80 15.49 -4.53
N GLU A 79 -3.58 15.83 -4.13
CA GLU A 79 -2.35 15.12 -4.47
C GLU A 79 -1.51 14.94 -3.21
N LEU A 80 -0.92 13.76 -3.03
CA LEU A 80 -0.06 13.44 -1.91
C LEU A 80 0.87 12.28 -2.26
N THR A 81 1.81 12.00 -1.37
CA THR A 81 2.78 10.92 -1.54
C THR A 81 2.88 10.07 -0.28
N ALA A 82 3.32 8.81 -0.42
CA ALA A 82 3.67 7.92 0.68
C ALA A 82 5.05 7.31 0.46
N ASN A 83 5.96 7.45 1.43
CA ASN A 83 7.31 6.93 1.38
C ASN A 83 7.42 5.58 2.12
N PHE A 84 7.77 4.53 1.37
CA PHE A 84 7.95 3.16 1.85
C PHE A 84 9.35 2.92 2.49
N GLN A 85 10.37 3.71 2.15
CA GLN A 85 11.76 3.55 2.62
C GLN A 85 11.99 3.98 4.07
N SER A 86 11.18 4.89 4.60
CA SER A 86 11.39 5.47 5.95
C SER A 86 11.21 4.46 7.10
N LEU A 87 10.96 3.18 6.81
CA LEU A 87 10.42 2.19 7.74
C LEU A 87 11.23 0.89 7.78
N THR A 88 12.49 0.96 7.33
CA THR A 88 13.55 -0.08 7.24
C THR A 88 13.85 -0.90 8.49
N ARG A 89 13.12 -0.75 9.59
CA ARG A 89 13.27 -1.58 10.79
C ARG A 89 12.58 -2.94 10.70
N CYS A 90 11.84 -3.21 9.63
CA CYS A 90 11.26 -4.53 9.38
C CYS A 90 12.23 -5.40 8.59
N LEU A 91 13.12 -6.08 9.32
CA LEU A 91 14.16 -6.96 8.76
C LEU A 91 13.63 -8.07 7.83
N TYR A 92 12.33 -8.36 7.82
CA TYR A 92 11.71 -9.36 6.94
C TYR A 92 11.36 -8.84 5.53
N ASP A 93 11.28 -7.52 5.34
CA ASP A 93 10.83 -6.90 4.07
C ASP A 93 11.96 -6.77 3.02
N TRP A 94 13.23 -6.86 3.43
CA TRP A 94 14.37 -6.53 2.57
C TRP A 94 14.69 -7.61 1.52
N HIS A 95 14.30 -8.87 1.74
CA HIS A 95 14.66 -9.98 0.84
C HIS A 95 13.48 -10.72 0.21
N HIS A 96 12.24 -10.40 0.58
CA HIS A 96 11.02 -11.05 0.06
C HIS A 96 10.17 -10.10 -0.78
N GLY A 97 10.80 -9.09 -1.38
CA GLY A 97 10.20 -8.28 -2.42
C GLY A 97 9.77 -9.11 -3.61
N GLY A 98 8.47 -9.38 -3.72
CA GLY A 98 7.93 -10.09 -4.86
C GLY A 98 6.66 -10.86 -4.53
N CYS A 99 6.16 -11.55 -5.55
CA CYS A 99 4.98 -12.40 -5.52
C CYS A 99 5.24 -13.71 -4.78
N VAL A 100 5.65 -13.57 -3.53
CA VAL A 100 5.91 -14.71 -2.68
C VAL A 100 4.56 -15.23 -2.21
N ASN A 101 4.33 -16.51 -2.53
CA ASN A 101 3.08 -17.23 -2.36
C ASN A 101 2.43 -17.00 -0.99
N PHE A 102 1.11 -17.11 -1.02
CA PHE A 102 0.19 -16.92 0.09
C PHE A 102 0.71 -17.54 1.41
N PRO A 103 0.51 -16.84 2.54
CA PRO A 103 -0.31 -15.64 2.65
C PRO A 103 0.50 -14.36 2.49
N MET A 104 -0.19 -13.25 2.19
CA MET A 104 0.32 -11.86 2.26
C MET A 104 0.81 -11.44 3.68
N CYS A 105 1.02 -12.42 4.56
CA CYS A 105 1.59 -12.41 5.89
C CYS A 105 2.73 -11.41 6.04
N GLY A 106 2.60 -10.52 7.02
CA GLY A 106 3.70 -9.63 7.44
C GLY A 106 4.10 -8.58 6.41
N ARG A 107 3.43 -8.55 5.25
CA ARG A 107 3.67 -7.56 4.21
C ARG A 107 3.04 -6.24 4.59
N ARG A 108 3.82 -5.18 4.57
CA ARG A 108 3.31 -3.82 4.74
C ARG A 108 2.62 -3.35 3.46
N MET A 109 1.37 -2.92 3.59
CA MET A 109 0.58 -2.36 2.51
C MET A 109 0.05 -0.99 2.90
N LEU A 110 -0.01 -0.07 1.93
CA LEU A 110 -0.81 1.14 2.09
C LEU A 110 -2.24 0.81 1.70
N ARG A 111 -3.17 0.99 2.63
CA ARG A 111 -4.61 0.92 2.37
C ARG A 111 -5.16 2.31 2.10
N ILE A 112 -5.89 2.44 1.01
CA ILE A 112 -6.53 3.66 0.53
C ILE A 112 -8.02 3.35 0.36
N ASP A 113 -8.85 3.75 1.32
CA ASP A 113 -10.31 3.67 1.21
C ASP A 113 -10.84 4.97 0.58
N MET A 114 -11.53 4.87 -0.55
CA MET A 114 -12.16 5.99 -1.25
C MET A 114 -13.67 5.88 -1.13
N PHE A 115 -14.31 6.95 -0.67
CA PHE A 115 -15.76 7.07 -0.57
C PHE A 115 -16.28 7.93 -1.72
N LEU A 116 -17.20 7.35 -2.48
CA LEU A 116 -17.63 7.88 -3.76
C LEU A 116 -18.93 8.68 -3.64
N GLY A 117 -19.01 9.79 -4.35
CA GLY A 117 -20.22 10.59 -4.53
C GLY A 117 -21.12 10.01 -5.62
N ASP A 118 -22.30 10.61 -5.78
CA ASP A 118 -23.27 10.20 -6.80
C ASP A 118 -22.91 10.73 -8.19
N VAL A 119 -22.30 11.93 -8.26
CA VAL A 119 -21.81 12.50 -9.52
C VAL A 119 -20.38 12.04 -9.76
N ARG A 120 -20.16 11.34 -10.88
CA ARG A 120 -18.88 10.75 -11.27
C ARG A 120 -18.56 11.03 -12.72
N ASN A 121 -17.32 11.45 -12.99
CA ASN A 121 -16.85 11.67 -14.35
C ASN A 121 -15.32 11.72 -14.38
N GLY A 122 -14.72 11.45 -15.54
CA GLY A 122 -13.29 11.64 -15.78
C GLY A 122 -12.40 10.83 -14.84
N PHE A 123 -11.24 11.38 -14.51
CA PHE A 123 -10.24 10.74 -13.64
C PHE A 123 -10.61 10.91 -12.16
N MET A 124 -11.13 9.84 -11.56
CA MET A 124 -11.56 9.80 -10.16
C MET A 124 -10.38 9.62 -9.20
N PHE A 125 -9.40 8.82 -9.58
CA PHE A 125 -8.17 8.65 -8.82
C PHE A 125 -7.05 8.16 -9.72
N ASN A 126 -5.82 8.30 -9.25
CA ASN A 126 -4.62 7.81 -9.88
C ASN A 126 -3.56 7.51 -8.81
N VAL A 127 -3.02 6.30 -8.82
CA VAL A 127 -2.03 5.80 -7.86
C VAL A 127 -0.89 5.19 -8.66
N GLY A 128 0.33 5.67 -8.45
CA GLY A 128 1.49 5.29 -9.25
C GLY A 128 2.80 5.46 -8.49
N ASP A 129 3.88 4.86 -8.97
CA ASP A 129 5.23 5.03 -8.42
C ASP A 129 6.09 6.07 -9.18
N SER A 130 5.52 6.75 -10.18
CA SER A 130 6.15 7.88 -10.89
C SER A 130 5.40 9.21 -10.68
N PRO A 131 6.12 10.34 -10.48
CA PRO A 131 5.51 11.67 -10.44
C PRO A 131 4.90 12.10 -11.79
N SER A 132 5.19 11.37 -12.87
CA SER A 132 4.70 11.69 -14.23
C SER A 132 3.56 10.79 -14.71
N ASN A 133 3.10 9.86 -13.87
CA ASN A 133 1.92 9.02 -14.14
C ASN A 133 0.70 9.89 -14.46
N ASN A 134 0.03 9.58 -15.58
CA ASN A 134 -0.94 10.45 -16.22
C ASN A 134 -2.25 9.75 -16.63
N GLY A 135 -2.39 8.46 -16.38
CA GLY A 135 -3.59 7.68 -16.62
C GLY A 135 -3.70 7.06 -18.01
N TRP A 136 -2.59 6.62 -18.62
CA TRP A 136 -2.55 5.84 -19.87
C TRP A 136 -1.34 4.89 -19.97
N GLY A 137 -0.67 4.59 -18.86
CA GLY A 137 0.60 3.86 -18.88
C GLY A 137 1.74 4.70 -19.43
N GLY A 138 2.96 4.32 -19.05
CA GLY A 138 4.14 5.08 -19.38
C GLY A 138 4.33 6.27 -18.44
N ASP A 139 5.57 6.72 -18.42
CA ASP A 139 6.01 7.90 -17.75
C ASP A 139 6.84 8.73 -18.74
N SER A 140 7.13 9.99 -18.45
CA SER A 140 7.90 10.84 -19.39
C SER A 140 9.42 10.55 -19.34
N GLY A 141 9.80 9.29 -19.10
CA GLY A 141 11.16 8.81 -18.88
C GLY A 141 11.72 9.14 -17.50
N HIS A 142 10.88 9.37 -16.48
CA HIS A 142 11.37 9.72 -15.13
C HIS A 142 11.81 8.48 -14.35
N THR A 143 11.16 7.35 -14.57
CA THR A 143 11.40 6.08 -13.89
C THR A 143 11.29 4.92 -14.88
N GLN A 144 12.01 3.82 -14.64
CA GLN A 144 11.77 2.56 -15.38
C GLN A 144 10.62 1.75 -14.76
N ASN A 145 10.28 2.06 -13.50
CA ASN A 145 9.13 1.54 -12.80
C ASN A 145 8.08 2.64 -12.67
N ASP A 146 7.02 2.50 -13.44
CA ASP A 146 5.96 3.49 -13.58
C ASP A 146 4.58 2.83 -13.57
N ALA A 147 4.45 1.76 -12.78
CA ALA A 147 3.19 1.07 -12.61
C ALA A 147 2.11 2.02 -12.11
N GLU A 148 0.93 1.94 -12.69
CA GLU A 148 -0.14 2.90 -12.46
C GLU A 148 -1.49 2.18 -12.34
N ILE A 149 -2.26 2.55 -11.32
CA ILE A 149 -3.67 2.18 -11.19
C ILE A 149 -4.48 3.46 -11.19
N PHE A 150 -5.45 3.56 -12.09
CA PHE A 150 -6.30 4.74 -12.15
C PHE A 150 -7.75 4.38 -12.45
N GLY A 151 -8.64 5.22 -11.92
CA GLY A 151 -10.07 5.17 -12.21
C GLY A 151 -10.45 6.27 -13.17
N ARG A 152 -10.82 5.92 -14.40
CA ARG A 152 -11.47 6.82 -15.34
C ARG A 152 -12.91 6.38 -15.53
N TYR A 153 -13.85 7.06 -14.86
CA TYR A 153 -15.25 6.65 -14.78
C TYR A 153 -15.81 6.21 -16.16
N PRO A 154 -16.49 5.06 -16.27
CA PRO A 154 -16.82 4.08 -15.21
C PRO A 154 -15.81 2.92 -15.09
N THR A 155 -14.62 3.07 -15.67
CA THR A 155 -13.64 1.99 -15.83
C THR A 155 -12.43 2.22 -14.94
N MET A 156 -11.89 1.12 -14.40
CA MET A 156 -10.58 1.13 -13.77
C MET A 156 -9.56 0.47 -14.67
N TYR A 157 -8.33 0.96 -14.61
CA TYR A 157 -7.20 0.43 -15.35
C TYR A 157 -6.03 0.18 -14.39
N SER A 158 -5.27 -0.88 -14.65
CA SER A 158 -3.93 -1.08 -14.11
C SER A 158 -2.97 -1.20 -15.27
N TYR A 159 -1.85 -0.48 -15.22
CA TYR A 159 -0.74 -0.58 -16.13
C TYR A 159 0.47 -1.09 -15.35
N LYS A 160 1.10 -2.13 -15.89
CA LYS A 160 2.45 -2.52 -15.47
C LYS A 160 3.45 -1.50 -15.99
N SER A 161 4.64 -1.50 -15.42
CA SER A 161 5.71 -0.62 -15.81
C SER A 161 6.25 -0.91 -17.22
N ASP A 162 7.03 0.03 -17.75
CA ASP A 162 7.70 -0.07 -19.03
C ASP A 162 8.67 -1.26 -19.12
N LEU A 163 9.17 -1.77 -17.98
CA LEU A 163 9.93 -3.04 -17.91
C LEU A 163 9.16 -4.23 -18.51
N CYS A 164 7.83 -4.18 -18.48
CA CYS A 164 6.95 -5.21 -19.01
C CYS A 164 6.11 -4.72 -20.21
N LYS A 165 6.63 -3.76 -21.00
CA LYS A 165 5.96 -3.25 -22.21
C LYS A 165 4.58 -2.65 -21.91
N SER A 166 4.39 -2.10 -20.71
CA SER A 166 3.19 -1.37 -20.31
C SER A 166 1.89 -2.20 -20.49
N GLU A 167 1.96 -3.51 -20.25
CA GLU A 167 0.78 -4.39 -20.23
C GLU A 167 -0.30 -3.81 -19.31
N ASN A 168 -1.56 -3.88 -19.75
CA ASN A 168 -2.66 -3.32 -18.99
C ASN A 168 -3.84 -4.27 -18.81
N THR A 169 -4.56 -4.06 -17.70
CA THR A 169 -5.82 -4.71 -17.40
C THR A 169 -6.88 -3.63 -17.19
N ALA A 170 -8.09 -3.87 -17.68
CA ALA A 170 -9.21 -2.96 -17.51
C ALA A 170 -10.43 -3.68 -16.91
N TRP A 171 -11.06 -3.07 -15.91
CA TRP A 171 -12.29 -3.55 -15.29
C TRP A 171 -13.39 -2.52 -15.51
N ALA A 172 -14.19 -2.73 -16.55
CA ALA A 172 -15.26 -1.83 -16.94
C ALA A 172 -16.53 -2.07 -16.11
N ASN A 173 -17.21 -0.99 -15.71
CA ASN A 173 -18.56 -1.00 -15.12
C ASN A 173 -18.73 -1.85 -13.86
N THR A 174 -17.66 -2.23 -13.17
CA THR A 174 -17.74 -3.00 -11.91
C THR A 174 -17.30 -2.17 -10.72
N LEU A 175 -16.10 -1.58 -10.81
CA LEU A 175 -15.46 -0.91 -9.67
C LEU A 175 -15.98 0.50 -9.41
N LEU A 176 -16.47 1.19 -10.45
CA LEU A 176 -16.91 2.58 -10.35
C LEU A 176 -18.40 2.75 -10.71
N ALA A 177 -19.16 1.65 -10.74
CA ALA A 177 -20.59 1.64 -11.05
C ALA A 177 -21.39 2.52 -10.07
N PRO A 178 -22.51 3.15 -10.49
CA PRO A 178 -23.22 4.16 -9.69
C PRO A 178 -23.63 3.76 -8.25
N ASP A 179 -23.86 2.47 -8.04
CA ASP A 179 -24.25 1.84 -6.78
C ASP A 179 -23.09 1.60 -5.81
N VAL A 180 -21.86 1.46 -6.31
CA VAL A 180 -20.63 1.33 -5.49
C VAL A 180 -20.42 2.61 -4.68
N LYS A 181 -20.36 2.55 -3.35
CA LYS A 181 -20.10 3.74 -2.50
C LYS A 181 -18.70 3.75 -1.93
N ARG A 182 -18.00 2.62 -1.93
CA ARG A 182 -16.63 2.52 -1.42
C ARG A 182 -15.76 1.64 -2.31
N VAL A 183 -14.58 2.15 -2.64
CA VAL A 183 -13.50 1.39 -3.29
C VAL A 183 -12.29 1.41 -2.37
N THR A 184 -11.67 0.26 -2.13
CA THR A 184 -10.46 0.17 -1.31
C THR A 184 -9.33 -0.40 -2.14
N ILE A 185 -8.21 0.32 -2.19
CA ILE A 185 -6.97 -0.14 -2.84
C ILE A 185 -5.95 -0.48 -1.75
N PHE A 186 -5.33 -1.64 -1.89
CA PHE A 186 -4.15 -2.04 -1.14
C PHE A 186 -2.97 -2.01 -2.10
N VAL A 187 -1.91 -1.28 -1.74
CA VAL A 187 -0.70 -1.15 -2.57
C VAL A 187 0.52 -1.57 -1.77
N ALA A 188 1.39 -2.34 -2.40
CA ALA A 188 2.72 -2.64 -1.90
C ALA A 188 3.67 -2.98 -3.07
N ASN A 189 4.94 -3.22 -2.75
CA ASN A 189 5.97 -3.52 -3.75
C ASN A 189 5.66 -4.72 -4.67
N ASN A 190 5.44 -4.54 -5.96
CA ASN A 190 5.04 -5.58 -6.92
C ASN A 190 3.61 -6.11 -6.74
N PHE A 191 2.72 -5.40 -6.05
CA PHE A 191 1.36 -5.89 -5.75
C PHE A 191 0.33 -4.78 -5.66
N PHE A 192 -0.89 -5.13 -6.05
CA PHE A 192 -2.07 -4.46 -5.56
C PHE A 192 -3.23 -5.42 -5.33
N ARG A 193 -4.19 -4.97 -4.53
CA ARG A 193 -5.52 -5.53 -4.45
C ARG A 193 -6.55 -4.42 -4.41
N ILE A 194 -7.69 -4.64 -5.04
CA ILE A 194 -8.77 -3.67 -5.14
C ILE A 194 -10.06 -4.36 -4.81
N THR A 195 -10.79 -3.76 -3.87
CA THR A 195 -12.10 -4.25 -3.43
C THR A 195 -13.13 -3.15 -3.50
N ASN A 196 -14.41 -3.51 -3.54
CA ASN A 196 -15.49 -2.56 -3.35
C ASN A 196 -16.56 -3.08 -2.38
N ASP A 197 -17.54 -2.24 -2.06
CA ASP A 197 -18.66 -2.57 -1.19
C ASP A 197 -19.77 -3.40 -1.87
N GLN A 198 -19.59 -3.80 -3.12
CA GLN A 198 -20.48 -4.68 -3.90
C GLN A 198 -19.88 -6.08 -4.13
N GLY A 199 -18.84 -6.45 -3.38
CA GLY A 199 -18.24 -7.78 -3.44
C GLY A 199 -17.26 -8.00 -4.59
N PHE A 200 -16.84 -6.96 -5.30
CA PHE A 200 -15.73 -7.04 -6.24
C PHE A 200 -14.41 -7.14 -5.47
N ASP A 201 -13.52 -8.03 -5.94
CA ASP A 201 -12.21 -8.28 -5.35
C ASP A 201 -11.26 -8.78 -6.45
N VAL A 202 -10.24 -7.99 -6.76
CA VAL A 202 -9.18 -8.39 -7.70
C VAL A 202 -7.83 -8.06 -7.11
N GLU A 203 -6.87 -8.90 -7.40
CA GLU A 203 -5.49 -8.68 -7.04
C GLU A 203 -4.59 -9.04 -8.22
N ASP A 204 -3.46 -8.37 -8.29
CA ASP A 204 -2.38 -8.74 -9.18
C ASP A 204 -1.06 -8.64 -8.43
N CYS A 205 -0.18 -9.56 -8.76
CA CYS A 205 1.18 -9.54 -8.30
C CYS A 205 2.09 -9.80 -9.48
N HIS A 206 2.99 -8.85 -9.73
CA HIS A 206 3.97 -8.98 -10.80
C HIS A 206 5.19 -8.14 -10.51
N LYS A 207 6.38 -8.60 -10.92
CA LYS A 207 7.67 -7.87 -10.83
C LYS A 207 7.73 -6.53 -11.59
N CYS A 208 6.67 -6.19 -12.30
CA CYS A 208 6.52 -4.96 -13.08
C CYS A 208 5.33 -4.14 -12.59
N LEU A 209 4.82 -4.44 -11.40
CA LEU A 209 3.99 -3.50 -10.68
C LEU A 209 4.93 -2.58 -9.87
N PHE A 210 4.41 -1.91 -8.86
CA PHE A 210 5.12 -0.86 -8.14
C PHE A 210 6.51 -1.29 -7.62
N ALA A 211 7.57 -0.57 -7.97
CA ALA A 211 8.88 -0.74 -7.36
C ALA A 211 8.94 0.13 -6.10
N LEU A 212 8.69 -0.46 -4.94
CA LEU A 212 8.66 0.23 -3.66
C LEU A 212 9.69 -0.40 -2.70
N ASN A 213 10.00 0.29 -1.61
CA ASN A 213 10.94 -0.19 -0.58
C ASN A 213 12.39 -0.36 -1.10
N GLY A 214 12.84 0.53 -1.99
CA GLY A 214 14.24 0.65 -2.39
C GLY A 214 14.77 -0.50 -3.24
N GLN A 215 13.87 -1.23 -3.91
CA GLN A 215 14.20 -2.44 -4.64
C GLN A 215 14.69 -2.22 -6.06
N ASP A 216 14.56 -1.01 -6.61
CA ASP A 216 15.28 -0.64 -7.81
C ASP A 216 16.55 0.16 -7.43
N PRO A 217 17.75 -0.41 -7.68
CA PRO A 217 19.02 0.25 -7.38
C PRO A 217 19.35 1.40 -8.35
N ASN A 218 18.68 1.48 -9.50
CA ASN A 218 18.83 2.54 -10.50
C ASN A 218 17.77 3.64 -10.34
N ASP A 219 16.67 3.33 -9.67
CA ASP A 219 15.61 4.25 -9.34
C ASP A 219 15.11 3.94 -7.92
N PRO A 220 15.56 4.69 -6.91
CA PRO A 220 15.19 4.43 -5.52
C PRO A 220 13.73 4.82 -5.25
N ALA A 221 12.80 4.56 -6.17
CA ALA A 221 11.38 4.75 -6.00
C ALA A 221 10.93 4.04 -4.71
N ASN A 222 10.54 4.86 -3.74
CA ASN A 222 9.83 4.42 -2.54
C ASN A 222 8.58 5.24 -2.36
N THR A 223 8.33 6.12 -3.30
CA THR A 223 7.32 7.13 -3.20
C THR A 223 6.16 6.64 -4.03
N LEU A 224 5.11 6.24 -3.35
CA LEU A 224 3.82 6.09 -3.99
C LEU A 224 3.21 7.48 -4.14
N TYR A 225 2.95 7.89 -5.36
CA TYR A 225 2.20 9.08 -5.70
C TYR A 225 0.73 8.75 -5.79
N MET A 226 -0.10 9.62 -5.22
CA MET A 226 -1.55 9.44 -5.20
C MET A 226 -2.21 10.76 -5.55
N ALA A 227 -3.24 10.68 -6.39
CA ALA A 227 -4.05 11.79 -6.78
C ALA A 227 -5.53 11.39 -6.80
N PHE A 228 -6.40 12.31 -6.37
CA PHE A 228 -7.85 12.11 -6.31
C PHE A 228 -8.56 13.23 -7.07
N ASN A 229 -9.57 12.86 -7.85
CA ASN A 229 -10.29 13.69 -8.82
C ASN A 229 -9.38 14.34 -9.90
N LYS A 230 -8.17 13.81 -10.08
CA LYS A 230 -7.19 14.18 -11.11
C LYS A 230 -6.17 13.04 -11.29
N VAL A 231 -5.29 13.20 -12.27
CA VAL A 231 -4.09 12.36 -12.42
C VAL A 231 -2.91 12.95 -11.63
N ILE A 232 -1.87 12.15 -11.39
CA ILE A 232 -0.69 12.57 -10.62
C ILE A 232 0.07 13.70 -11.33
N GLN A 233 0.28 13.58 -12.64
CA GLN A 233 1.03 14.56 -13.44
C GLN A 233 0.56 16.01 -13.20
N LYS A 234 1.46 16.82 -12.62
CA LYS A 234 1.18 18.17 -12.11
C LYS A 234 0.48 19.11 -13.09
N PHE A 235 0.94 19.17 -14.33
CA PHE A 235 0.43 20.10 -15.36
C PHE A 235 -0.61 19.47 -16.30
N SER A 236 -1.25 18.38 -15.88
CA SER A 236 -2.26 17.72 -16.69
C SER A 236 -3.62 18.41 -16.62
N SER A 237 -4.31 18.48 -17.75
CA SER A 237 -5.72 18.85 -17.82
C SER A 237 -6.65 17.67 -17.48
N ARG A 238 -6.10 16.49 -17.23
CA ARG A 238 -6.85 15.27 -16.92
C ARG A 238 -7.37 15.31 -15.48
N ARG A 239 -8.63 15.70 -15.39
CA ARG A 239 -9.38 15.87 -14.15
C ARG A 239 -10.61 14.98 -14.16
N GLY A 240 -11.22 14.81 -13.01
CA GLY A 240 -12.49 14.09 -12.88
C GLY A 240 -13.19 14.51 -11.61
N VAL A 241 -14.25 13.82 -11.27
CA VAL A 241 -14.99 14.05 -10.04
C VAL A 241 -15.58 12.73 -9.58
N GLY A 242 -15.74 12.57 -8.28
CA GLY A 242 -16.50 11.47 -7.70
C GLY A 242 -15.88 10.87 -6.45
N VAL A 243 -14.63 11.17 -6.10
CA VAL A 243 -14.07 10.83 -4.78
C VAL A 243 -14.35 11.99 -3.82
N CYS A 244 -14.94 11.71 -2.66
CA CYS A 244 -15.41 12.73 -1.73
C CYS A 244 -14.70 12.65 -0.38
N ASN A 245 -14.36 11.44 0.06
CA ASN A 245 -13.52 11.23 1.23
C ASN A 245 -12.50 10.15 0.93
N VAL A 246 -11.30 10.29 1.46
CA VAL A 246 -10.25 9.28 1.39
C VAL A 246 -9.75 9.00 2.79
N ARG A 247 -9.62 7.71 3.14
CA ARG A 247 -8.93 7.28 4.35
C ARG A 247 -7.69 6.49 3.97
N ILE A 248 -6.58 6.83 4.60
CA ILE A 248 -5.28 6.22 4.34
C ILE A 248 -4.72 5.69 5.64
N ARG A 249 -4.18 4.47 5.61
CA ARG A 249 -3.45 3.88 6.72
C ARG A 249 -2.51 2.78 6.24
N TRP A 250 -1.52 2.48 7.06
CA TRP A 250 -0.74 1.25 6.88
C TRP A 250 -1.56 0.05 7.36
N GLU A 251 -1.53 -1.03 6.60
CA GLU A 251 -2.17 -2.31 6.93
C GLU A 251 -1.16 -3.45 6.75
N CYS A 252 -1.24 -4.44 7.64
CA CYS A 252 -0.41 -5.63 7.60
C CYS A 252 -1.32 -6.84 7.80
N PRO A 253 -1.48 -7.72 6.81
CA PRO A 253 -2.35 -8.88 6.94
C PRO A 253 -1.82 -9.84 8.00
N ASP A 254 -2.66 -10.18 8.97
CA ASP A 254 -2.35 -11.16 10.00
C ASP A 254 -2.19 -12.55 9.39
N CYS A 255 -1.11 -13.24 9.74
CA CYS A 255 -0.78 -14.56 9.24
C CYS A 255 -1.78 -15.65 9.65
N GLU A 256 -2.47 -15.47 10.78
CA GLU A 256 -3.34 -16.50 11.36
C GLU A 256 -4.77 -16.51 10.77
N ARG A 257 -5.22 -15.41 10.14
CA ARG A 257 -6.60 -15.34 9.58
C ARG A 257 -6.72 -15.89 8.17
N SER A 258 -5.62 -16.03 7.45
CA SER A 258 -5.62 -16.57 6.09
C SER A 258 -5.84 -18.09 6.03
N SER A 259 -5.58 -18.82 7.11
CA SER A 259 -5.73 -20.28 7.17
C SER A 259 -7.14 -20.74 7.57
N ILE A 260 -7.99 -19.83 8.04
CA ILE A 260 -9.35 -20.18 8.49
C ILE A 260 -10.37 -20.11 7.34
N LEU A 261 -10.08 -19.37 6.26
CA LEU A 261 -10.98 -19.26 5.09
C LEU A 261 -10.78 -20.37 4.04
N THR A 262 -9.80 -21.26 4.21
CA THR A 262 -9.55 -22.41 3.32
C THR A 262 -10.16 -23.73 3.81
N THR A 263 -10.99 -23.72 4.86
CA THR A 263 -11.62 -24.96 5.40
C THR A 263 -13.14 -25.04 5.31
N SER A 264 -13.85 -24.17 4.57
CA SER A 264 -15.33 -24.28 4.47
C SER A 264 -15.92 -24.48 3.07
N LEU A 265 -15.12 -24.61 2.02
CA LEU A 265 -15.64 -24.92 0.69
C LEU A 265 -14.74 -25.93 0.00
N ASP A 266 -14.87 -27.20 0.36
CA ASP A 266 -14.58 -28.28 -0.58
C ASP A 266 -15.42 -29.54 -0.31
N VAL A 267 -16.20 -29.87 -1.34
CA VAL A 267 -16.61 -31.21 -1.78
C VAL A 267 -17.69 -31.93 -0.94
N LYS A 268 -18.96 -31.59 -1.19
CA LYS A 268 -19.96 -32.65 -1.41
C LYS A 268 -19.71 -33.21 -2.81
N SER A 269 -18.87 -34.24 -2.90
CA SER A 269 -18.76 -35.08 -4.09
C SER A 269 -20.11 -35.73 -4.33
N ALA A 270 -20.67 -35.48 -5.51
CA ALA A 270 -21.76 -36.25 -6.06
C ALA A 270 -21.30 -37.71 -6.22
N ASP A 271 -21.94 -38.62 -5.48
CA ASP A 271 -21.89 -40.05 -5.76
C ASP A 271 -22.71 -40.31 -7.03
N TRP A 272 -22.01 -40.67 -8.10
CA TRP A 272 -22.57 -41.39 -9.23
C TRP A 272 -22.29 -42.88 -9.03
N LYS A 273 -23.29 -43.64 -8.58
CA LYS A 273 -23.62 -45.00 -9.03
C LYS A 273 -25.11 -45.25 -8.87
#